data_AF-A0A7K3ELE3-F1
#
_entry.id   AF-A0A7K3ELE3-F1
#
_cell.length_a   1.000
_cell.length_b   1.000
_cell.length_c   1.000
_cell.angle_alpha   90.00
_cell.angle_beta   90.00
_cell.angle_gamma   90.00
#
_symmetry.space_group_name_H-M   'P 1'
#
loop_
_entity.id
_entity.type
_entity.pdbx_description
1 polymer ?
#
loop_
_entity_poly.entity_id
_entity_poly.type
_entity_poly.pdbx_seq_one_letter_code
_entity_poly.pdbx_strand_id
1 'polypeptide(L)'
;GLRKDALPSCPECAENPQYLSDNSGIVTAMKGPDAEEAAQFGEITSWVTTKTAETAASREFIEYMMGTGYESWFGMAPEGKIPVRKGTADAPERYLESWRHSEIGVDTRKPLDEVFPDSLLDQLADGVSNMRRWGIAQGEGALVGATNGELPVPKAVGAMTSGQSSPSEAARDAEEEVAALKKSLQ
;
A
#
# COMPACT_ATOMS: atom_id res chain seq x y z
N GLY A 1 9.48 7.37 18.15
CA GLY A 1 10.33 8.53 18.47
C GLY A 1 11.76 8.37 17.99
N LEU A 2 11.97 8.08 16.69
CA LEU A 2 13.31 8.00 16.07
C LEU A 2 13.75 9.33 15.42
N ARG A 3 12.90 10.35 15.55
CA ARG A 3 13.06 11.69 14.99
C ARG A 3 12.79 12.70 16.09
N LYS A 4 13.77 13.56 16.39
CA LYS A 4 13.78 14.46 17.56
C LYS A 4 13.03 15.76 17.32
N ASP A 5 12.97 16.23 16.07
CA ASP A 5 12.26 17.45 15.67
C ASP A 5 10.76 17.22 15.41
N ALA A 6 10.28 15.98 15.47
CA ALA A 6 8.89 15.60 15.23
C ALA A 6 8.40 14.55 16.25
N LEU A 7 8.53 14.86 17.54
CA LEU A 7 8.05 13.97 18.60
C LEU A 7 6.50 14.03 18.72
N PRO A 8 5.82 12.89 18.94
CA PRO A 8 4.39 12.90 19.19
C PRO A 8 4.05 13.63 20.50
N SER A 9 2.88 14.28 20.53
CA SER A 9 2.42 15.05 21.69
C SER A 9 1.75 14.22 22.79
N CYS A 10 1.86 12.88 22.73
CA CYS A 10 1.24 12.02 23.74
C CYS A 10 1.99 12.13 25.08
N PRO A 11 1.32 12.19 26.25
CA PRO A 11 1.99 12.31 27.55
C PRO A 11 3.04 11.22 27.78
N GLU A 12 2.74 9.98 27.43
CA GLU A 12 3.60 8.81 27.61
C GLU A 12 4.84 8.87 26.68
N CYS A 13 4.73 9.56 25.55
CA CYS A 13 5.80 9.72 24.56
C CYS A 13 6.95 10.58 25.10
N ALA A 14 6.68 11.44 26.09
CA ALA A 14 7.71 12.27 26.72
C ALA A 14 8.67 11.43 27.57
N GLU A 15 8.18 10.38 28.22
CA GLU A 15 8.98 9.47 29.06
C GLU A 15 9.51 8.28 28.25
N ASN A 16 8.69 7.74 27.35
CA ASN A 16 9.04 6.63 26.47
C ASN A 16 8.85 7.01 25.00
N PRO A 17 9.92 7.39 24.27
CA PRO A 17 9.85 7.69 22.85
C PRO A 17 9.37 6.54 21.94
N GLN A 18 9.36 5.29 22.42
CA GLN A 18 8.83 4.10 21.73
C GLN A 18 7.37 3.79 22.08
N TYR A 19 6.74 4.53 22.99
CA TYR A 19 5.39 4.21 23.48
C TYR A 19 4.38 3.93 22.36
N LEU A 20 4.34 4.74 21.31
CA LEU A 20 3.40 4.52 20.20
C LEU A 20 3.72 3.27 19.37
N SER A 21 4.99 2.92 19.13
CA SER A 21 5.32 1.70 18.39
C SER A 21 4.95 0.44 19.19
N ASP A 22 4.99 0.54 20.52
CA ASP A 22 4.65 -0.57 21.42
C ASP A 22 3.14 -0.71 21.64
N ASN A 23 2.37 0.38 21.52
CA ASN A 23 0.96 0.44 21.92
C ASN A 23 -0.02 0.79 20.79
N SER A 24 0.47 1.00 19.56
CA SER A 24 -0.38 1.25 18.40
C SER A 24 -0.36 0.06 17.45
N GLY A 25 -1.49 -0.18 16.80
CA GLY A 25 -1.61 -1.16 15.71
C GLY A 25 -1.97 -0.49 14.40
N ILE A 26 -2.22 -1.32 13.39
CA ILE A 26 -2.71 -0.90 12.09
C ILE A 26 -3.98 -1.67 11.74
N VAL A 27 -4.81 -1.06 10.89
CA VAL A 27 -5.94 -1.73 10.24
C VAL A 27 -5.59 -1.88 8.78
N THR A 28 -5.25 -3.11 8.38
CA THR A 28 -4.87 -3.42 6.98
C THR A 28 -6.06 -3.82 6.10
N ALA A 29 -7.22 -4.09 6.69
CA ALA A 29 -8.42 -4.53 6.00
C ALA A 29 -9.68 -3.92 6.62
N MET A 30 -10.67 -3.60 5.79
CA MET A 30 -11.96 -3.07 6.23
C MET A 30 -13.09 -3.99 5.74
N LYS A 31 -14.06 -4.26 6.60
CA LYS A 31 -15.25 -5.06 6.28
C LYS A 31 -16.50 -4.23 6.52
N GLY A 32 -17.29 -4.04 5.46
CA GLY A 32 -18.61 -3.42 5.56
C GLY A 32 -19.68 -4.40 6.06
N PRO A 33 -20.87 -3.91 6.45
CA PRO A 33 -21.94 -4.75 6.98
C PRO A 33 -22.43 -5.82 5.99
N ASP A 34 -22.42 -5.50 4.69
CA ASP A 34 -22.90 -6.39 3.63
C ASP A 34 -21.77 -7.22 2.97
N ALA A 35 -20.53 -7.10 3.45
CA ALA A 35 -19.39 -7.81 2.88
C ALA A 35 -19.23 -9.20 3.49
N GLU A 36 -19.04 -10.24 2.67
CA GLU A 36 -18.70 -11.58 3.17
C GLU A 36 -17.30 -11.59 3.79
N GLU A 37 -16.32 -10.99 3.10
CA GLU A 37 -14.91 -10.94 3.48
C GLU A 37 -14.41 -9.49 3.62
N ALA A 38 -13.34 -9.29 4.39
CA ALA A 38 -12.70 -7.99 4.49
C ALA A 38 -12.00 -7.62 3.16
N ALA A 39 -12.05 -6.34 2.79
CA ALA A 39 -11.37 -5.79 1.63
C ALA A 39 -10.10 -5.05 2.06
N GLN A 40 -9.04 -5.20 1.27
CA GLN A 40 -7.78 -4.48 1.45
C GLN A 40 -7.55 -3.58 0.26
N PHE A 41 -7.12 -2.36 0.56
CA PHE A 41 -6.66 -1.40 -0.42
C PHE A 41 -5.14 -1.27 -0.30
N GLY A 42 -4.47 -1.23 -1.43
CA GLY A 42 -3.03 -1.00 -1.47
C GLY A 42 -2.55 -0.79 -2.89
N GLU A 43 -1.30 -0.35 -3.01
CA GLU A 43 -0.66 -0.06 -4.28
C GLU A 43 0.50 -1.04 -4.51
N ILE A 44 0.55 -1.63 -5.71
CA ILE A 44 1.71 -2.41 -6.15
C ILE A 44 2.44 -1.61 -7.23
N THR A 45 3.63 -1.13 -6.91
CA THR A 45 4.54 -0.56 -7.91
C THR A 45 5.08 -1.68 -8.80
N SER A 46 4.87 -1.55 -10.11
CA SER A 46 5.33 -2.51 -11.12
C SER A 46 6.26 -1.85 -12.12
N TRP A 47 7.23 -2.62 -12.64
CA TRP A 47 8.06 -2.19 -13.77
C TRP A 47 7.38 -2.56 -15.08
N VAL A 48 7.37 -1.63 -16.05
CA VAL A 48 6.80 -1.85 -17.38
C VAL A 48 7.75 -1.35 -18.46
N THR A 49 7.91 -2.14 -19.52
CA THR A 49 8.58 -1.71 -20.75
C THR A 49 7.50 -1.28 -21.75
N THR A 50 7.50 -0.02 -22.15
CA THR A 50 6.52 0.48 -23.13
C THR A 50 6.87 0.00 -24.54
N LYS A 51 5.90 0.05 -25.46
CA LYS A 51 6.07 -0.41 -26.85
C LYS A 51 7.22 0.27 -27.60
N THR A 52 7.58 1.49 -27.20
CA THR A 52 8.62 2.31 -27.85
C THR A 52 9.90 2.43 -27.04
N ALA A 53 10.01 1.73 -25.90
CA ALA A 53 11.20 1.77 -25.06
C ALA A 53 12.35 0.95 -25.67
N GLU A 54 13.58 1.35 -25.37
CA GLU A 54 14.78 0.59 -25.71
C GLU A 54 14.75 -0.74 -24.93
N THR A 55 14.45 -1.83 -25.63
CA THR A 55 14.06 -3.09 -24.98
C THR A 55 15.24 -3.76 -24.27
N ALA A 56 16.45 -3.68 -24.84
CA ALA A 56 17.61 -4.35 -24.26
C ALA A 56 18.04 -3.67 -22.96
N ALA A 57 18.19 -2.34 -22.99
CA ALA A 57 18.54 -1.56 -21.82
C ALA A 57 17.44 -1.63 -20.73
N SER A 58 16.16 -1.59 -21.13
CA SER A 58 15.05 -1.72 -20.17
C SER A 58 15.06 -3.07 -19.47
N ARG A 59 15.34 -4.16 -20.20
CA ARG A 59 15.42 -5.50 -19.62
C ARG A 59 16.55 -5.59 -18.60
N GLU A 60 17.76 -5.15 -18.97
CA GLU A 60 18.93 -5.18 -18.08
C GLU A 60 18.65 -4.42 -16.77
N PHE A 61 18.05 -3.23 -16.87
CA PHE A 61 17.70 -2.44 -15.70
C PHE A 61 16.65 -3.13 -14.81
N ILE A 62 15.60 -3.69 -15.41
CA ILE A 62 14.55 -4.38 -14.64
C ILE A 62 15.12 -5.64 -13.98
N GLU A 63 15.96 -6.41 -14.66
CA GLU A 63 16.64 -7.58 -14.10
C GLU A 63 17.53 -7.20 -12.91
N TYR A 64 18.28 -6.10 -13.01
CA TYR A 64 19.03 -5.57 -11.88
C TYR A 64 18.12 -5.18 -10.71
N MET A 65 17.07 -4.38 -10.97
CA MET A 65 16.17 -3.89 -9.91
C MET A 65 15.36 -5.01 -9.24
N MET A 66 15.06 -6.10 -9.97
CA MET A 66 14.36 -7.26 -9.42
C MET A 66 15.31 -8.33 -8.87
N GLY A 67 16.61 -8.25 -9.17
CA GLY A 67 17.66 -9.10 -8.62
C GLY A 67 18.45 -8.36 -7.55
N THR A 68 19.67 -7.97 -7.91
CA THR A 68 20.66 -7.35 -7.02
C THR A 68 20.15 -6.08 -6.32
N GLY A 69 19.39 -5.23 -7.02
CA GLY A 69 18.92 -3.95 -6.51
C GLY A 69 17.66 -4.04 -5.64
N TYR A 70 17.02 -5.20 -5.52
CA TYR A 70 15.69 -5.32 -4.93
C TYR A 70 15.67 -4.94 -3.44
N GLU A 71 16.64 -5.44 -2.66
CA GLU A 71 16.77 -5.15 -1.23
C GLU A 71 17.06 -3.68 -0.96
N SER A 72 17.98 -3.09 -1.74
CA SER A 72 18.27 -1.66 -1.65
C SER A 72 17.04 -0.80 -2.01
N TRP A 73 16.22 -1.23 -2.96
CA TRP A 73 15.05 -0.47 -3.41
C TRP A 73 13.99 -0.29 -2.32
N PHE A 74 13.62 -1.37 -1.63
CA PHE A 74 12.66 -1.27 -0.52
C PHE A 74 13.33 -0.70 0.73
N GLY A 75 14.61 -1.01 0.97
CA GLY A 75 15.39 -0.47 2.09
C GLY A 75 15.59 1.04 2.09
N MET A 76 15.31 1.73 0.97
CA MET A 76 15.28 3.20 0.94
C MET A 76 14.18 3.83 1.80
N ALA A 77 13.06 3.11 2.02
CA ALA A 77 11.91 3.58 2.80
C ALA A 77 11.10 2.37 3.30
N PRO A 78 11.70 1.51 4.15
CA PRO A 78 11.12 0.23 4.51
C PRO A 78 9.83 0.37 5.33
N GLU A 79 9.57 1.53 5.96
CA GLU A 79 8.30 1.85 6.62
C GLU A 79 7.11 1.89 5.64
N GLY A 80 7.36 2.21 4.37
CA GLY A 80 6.31 2.34 3.33
C GLY A 80 6.49 1.39 2.14
N LYS A 81 7.63 0.69 2.03
CA LYS A 81 7.94 -0.23 0.94
C LYS A 81 8.08 -1.65 1.47
N ILE A 82 6.99 -2.40 1.40
CA ILE A 82 6.93 -3.81 1.78
C ILE A 82 7.21 -4.67 0.53
N PRO A 83 8.11 -5.66 0.58
CA PRO A 83 8.41 -6.49 -0.58
C PRO A 83 7.22 -7.38 -0.94
N VAL A 84 6.81 -7.32 -2.22
CA VAL A 84 5.78 -8.23 -2.79
C VAL A 84 6.30 -9.64 -3.06
N ARG A 85 7.63 -9.82 -3.07
CA ARG A 85 8.30 -11.12 -3.20
C ARG A 85 8.89 -11.46 -1.85
N LYS A 86 8.57 -12.63 -1.30
CA LYS A 86 9.15 -13.11 -0.04
C LYS A 86 10.65 -13.41 -0.15
N GLY A 87 11.09 -13.89 -1.31
CA GLY A 87 12.48 -14.27 -1.54
C GLY A 87 12.75 -14.73 -2.96
N THR A 88 13.77 -15.58 -3.08
CA THR A 88 14.21 -16.24 -4.32
C THR A 88 13.92 -17.74 -4.25
N ALA A 89 14.12 -18.47 -5.36
CA ALA A 89 13.96 -19.91 -5.36
C ALA A 89 14.93 -20.61 -4.36
N ASP A 90 16.16 -20.11 -4.25
CA ASP A 90 17.19 -20.69 -3.37
C ASP A 90 17.09 -20.20 -1.92
N ALA A 91 16.45 -19.05 -1.70
CA ALA A 91 16.24 -18.45 -0.38
C ALA A 91 14.83 -17.85 -0.29
N PRO A 92 13.80 -18.65 0.05
CA PRO A 92 12.38 -18.28 -0.06
C PRO A 92 11.92 -17.09 0.78
N GLU A 93 12.60 -16.81 1.89
CA GLU A 93 12.24 -15.72 2.84
C GLU A 93 13.22 -14.54 2.80
N ARG A 94 14.23 -14.58 1.92
CA ARG A 94 15.34 -13.63 1.87
C ARG A 94 14.91 -12.16 1.95
N TYR A 95 13.92 -11.76 1.16
CA TYR A 95 13.51 -10.36 1.07
C TYR A 95 12.62 -9.96 2.24
N LEU A 96 11.77 -10.87 2.74
CA LEU A 96 10.98 -10.62 3.92
C LEU A 96 11.88 -10.43 5.15
N GLU A 97 12.88 -11.30 5.32
CA GLU A 97 13.89 -11.18 6.36
C GLU A 97 14.69 -9.88 6.21
N SER A 98 15.17 -9.56 5.00
CA SER A 98 15.90 -8.31 4.74
C SER A 98 15.06 -7.06 5.04
N TRP A 99 13.75 -7.09 4.74
CA TRP A 99 12.85 -6.01 5.08
C TRP A 99 12.69 -5.85 6.60
N ARG A 100 12.50 -6.93 7.36
CA ARG A 100 12.40 -6.88 8.83
C ARG A 100 13.63 -6.30 9.52
N HIS A 101 14.81 -6.59 8.97
CA HIS A 101 16.07 -6.05 9.50
C HIS A 101 16.45 -4.69 8.89
N SER A 102 15.60 -4.09 8.05
CA SER A 102 15.92 -2.80 7.43
C SER A 102 15.92 -1.68 8.47
N GLU A 103 16.92 -0.79 8.38
CA GLU A 103 17.04 0.35 9.29
C GLU A 103 15.97 1.40 8.99
N ILE A 104 15.31 1.87 10.06
CA ILE A 104 14.33 2.96 10.04
C ILE A 104 14.75 4.10 10.95
N GLY A 105 14.21 5.29 10.70
CA GLY A 105 14.48 6.48 11.50
C GLY A 105 15.47 7.48 10.89
N VAL A 106 15.54 8.66 11.51
CA VAL A 106 16.28 9.82 10.99
C VAL A 106 17.46 10.16 11.89
N ASP A 107 17.19 10.55 13.14
CA ASP A 107 18.22 10.92 14.12
C ASP A 107 18.83 9.68 14.80
N THR A 108 17.97 8.71 15.09
CA THR A 108 18.36 7.41 15.61
C THR A 108 17.86 6.36 14.63
N ARG A 109 18.75 5.47 14.18
CA ARG A 109 18.37 4.35 13.33
C ARG A 109 18.31 3.05 14.13
N LYS A 110 17.30 2.24 13.82
CA LYS A 110 17.10 0.90 14.37
C LYS A 110 16.49 0.00 13.31
N PRO A 111 16.75 -1.32 13.36
CA PRO A 111 15.98 -2.30 12.59
C PRO A 111 14.47 -2.20 12.85
N LEU A 112 13.63 -2.55 11.86
CA LEU A 112 12.17 -2.55 11.97
C LEU A 112 11.68 -3.47 13.11
N ASP A 113 12.28 -4.65 13.24
CA ASP A 113 11.95 -5.66 14.26
C ASP A 113 12.42 -5.32 15.69
N GLU A 114 13.32 -4.35 15.86
CA GLU A 114 13.63 -3.76 17.17
C GLU A 114 12.64 -2.65 17.58
N VAL A 115 11.85 -2.14 16.65
CA VAL A 115 10.96 -1.00 16.86
C VAL A 115 9.51 -1.45 16.93
N PHE A 116 9.12 -2.41 16.10
CA PHE A 116 7.75 -2.89 15.99
C PHE A 116 7.66 -4.38 16.35
N PRO A 117 6.56 -4.81 16.99
CA PRO A 117 6.37 -6.20 17.35
C PRO A 117 6.20 -7.09 16.10
N ASP A 118 6.64 -8.34 16.19
CA ASP A 118 6.55 -9.32 15.09
C ASP A 118 5.13 -9.43 14.52
N SER A 119 4.10 -9.43 15.38
CA SER A 119 2.71 -9.53 14.97
C SER A 119 2.27 -8.40 14.03
N LEU A 120 2.83 -7.19 14.21
CA LEU A 120 2.55 -6.06 13.33
C LEU A 120 3.25 -6.23 11.97
N LEU A 121 4.50 -6.66 11.98
CA LEU A 121 5.28 -6.91 10.77
C LEU A 121 4.69 -8.08 9.96
N ASP A 122 4.19 -9.11 10.63
CA ASP A 122 3.42 -10.22 10.02
C ASP A 122 2.16 -9.69 9.35
N GLN A 123 1.36 -8.89 10.06
CA GLN A 123 0.12 -8.31 9.52
C GLN A 123 0.37 -7.44 8.28
N LEU A 124 1.47 -6.67 8.27
CA LEU A 124 1.89 -5.86 7.12
C LEU A 124 2.26 -6.74 5.92
N ALA A 125 3.11 -7.75 6.13
CA ALA A 125 3.55 -8.65 5.07
C ALA A 125 2.39 -9.49 4.49
N ASP A 126 1.47 -9.96 5.33
CA ASP A 126 0.30 -10.71 4.92
C ASP A 126 -0.71 -9.84 4.15
N GLY A 127 -0.83 -8.56 4.52
CA GLY A 127 -1.69 -7.62 3.80
C GLY A 127 -1.31 -7.51 2.32
N VAL A 128 -0.02 -7.58 2.00
CA VAL A 128 0.46 -7.52 0.61
C VAL A 128 -0.03 -8.72 -0.21
N SER A 129 -0.13 -9.90 0.40
CA SER A 129 -0.51 -11.15 -0.27
C SER A 129 -2.01 -11.26 -0.54
N ASN A 130 -2.83 -10.43 0.10
CA ASN A 130 -4.29 -10.49 0.07
C ASN A 130 -4.93 -9.34 -0.73
N MET A 131 -4.11 -8.46 -1.33
CA MET A 131 -4.59 -7.39 -2.22
C MET A 131 -5.26 -7.94 -3.48
N ARG A 132 -6.42 -7.40 -3.83
CA ARG A 132 -7.17 -7.78 -5.04
C ARG A 132 -7.09 -6.69 -6.10
N ARG A 133 -6.88 -7.09 -7.35
CA ARG A 133 -6.96 -6.18 -8.51
C ARG A 133 -8.42 -5.94 -8.89
N TRP A 134 -9.06 -5.00 -8.19
CA TRP A 134 -10.46 -4.63 -8.38
C TRP A 134 -10.78 -4.37 -9.86
N GLY A 135 -11.88 -4.94 -10.35
CA GLY A 135 -12.38 -4.86 -11.73
C GLY A 135 -11.55 -5.59 -12.80
N ILE A 136 -10.23 -5.73 -12.64
CA ILE A 136 -9.37 -6.38 -13.64
C ILE A 136 -9.73 -7.86 -13.83
N ALA A 137 -9.88 -8.61 -12.73
CA ALA A 137 -10.25 -10.03 -12.81
C ALA A 137 -11.65 -10.27 -13.39
N GLN A 138 -12.50 -9.25 -13.35
CA GLN A 138 -13.87 -9.24 -13.88
C GLN A 138 -13.94 -8.77 -15.35
N GLY A 139 -12.82 -8.41 -15.97
CA GLY A 139 -12.78 -7.88 -17.34
C GLY A 139 -13.08 -6.38 -17.46
N GLU A 140 -13.23 -5.68 -16.33
CA GLU A 140 -13.59 -4.26 -16.25
C GLU A 140 -12.34 -3.35 -16.18
N GLY A 141 -11.20 -3.81 -16.67
CA GLY A 141 -9.94 -3.05 -16.60
C GLY A 141 -10.00 -1.68 -17.27
N ALA A 142 -10.72 -1.56 -18.39
CA ALA A 142 -10.94 -0.28 -19.06
C ALA A 142 -11.79 0.68 -18.21
N LEU A 143 -12.84 0.17 -17.57
CA LEU A 143 -13.69 0.93 -16.65
C LEU A 143 -12.89 1.42 -15.45
N VAL A 144 -12.14 0.54 -14.78
CA VAL A 144 -11.26 0.91 -13.66
C VAL A 144 -10.27 1.99 -14.07
N GLY A 145 -9.65 1.85 -15.24
CA GLY A 145 -8.77 2.88 -15.80
C GLY A 145 -9.46 4.23 -15.99
N ALA A 146 -10.68 4.24 -16.55
CA ALA A 146 -11.47 5.46 -16.73
C ALA A 146 -11.85 6.10 -15.38
N THR A 147 -12.21 5.31 -14.37
CA THR A 147 -12.55 5.83 -13.04
C THR A 147 -11.39 6.53 -12.34
N ASN A 148 -10.13 6.20 -12.67
CA ASN A 148 -8.96 6.91 -12.15
C ASN A 148 -8.81 8.32 -12.73
N GLY A 149 -9.35 8.60 -13.91
CA GLY A 149 -9.36 9.94 -14.50
C GLY A 149 -10.54 10.79 -14.04
N GLU A 150 -11.73 10.19 -14.03
CA GLU A 150 -12.99 10.90 -13.73
C GLU A 150 -13.28 11.01 -12.24
N LEU A 151 -12.65 10.15 -11.42
CA LEU A 151 -12.71 10.15 -9.97
C LEU A 151 -14.16 10.12 -9.38
N PRO A 152 -15.08 9.28 -9.88
CA PRO A 152 -16.46 9.26 -9.39
C PRO A 152 -16.55 8.92 -7.89
N VAL A 153 -15.80 7.91 -7.44
CA VAL A 153 -15.79 7.48 -6.03
C VAL A 153 -15.13 8.54 -5.12
N PRO A 154 -13.91 9.05 -5.41
CA PRO A 154 -13.30 10.10 -4.57
C PRO A 154 -14.15 11.37 -4.46
N LYS A 155 -14.79 11.82 -5.56
CA LYS A 155 -15.67 12.99 -5.55
C LYS A 155 -16.88 12.78 -4.63
N ALA A 156 -17.53 11.63 -4.74
CA ALA A 156 -18.68 11.29 -3.89
C ALA A 156 -18.30 11.19 -2.41
N VAL A 157 -17.17 10.55 -2.08
CA VAL A 157 -16.63 10.49 -0.71
C VAL A 157 -16.25 11.89 -0.19
N GLY A 158 -15.69 12.75 -1.04
CA GLY A 158 -15.39 14.14 -0.70
C GLY A 158 -16.65 14.95 -0.37
N ALA A 159 -17.71 14.79 -1.16
CA ALA A 159 -19.01 15.41 -0.89
C ALA A 159 -19.61 14.92 0.44
N MET A 160 -19.54 13.60 0.70
CA MET A 160 -20.04 13.01 1.93
C MET A 160 -19.29 13.53 3.17
N THR A 161 -17.96 13.49 3.13
CA THR A 161 -17.11 13.87 4.28
C THR A 161 -17.14 15.36 4.58
N SER A 162 -17.49 16.19 3.58
CA SER A 162 -17.73 17.63 3.76
C SER A 162 -19.17 17.98 4.16
N GLY A 163 -20.05 16.97 4.34
CA GLY A 163 -21.44 17.17 4.75
C GLY A 163 -22.37 17.63 3.63
N GLN A 164 -21.94 17.56 2.36
CA GLN A 164 -22.75 17.92 1.19
C GLN A 164 -23.71 16.80 0.77
N SER A 165 -23.42 15.55 1.13
CA SER A 165 -24.27 14.39 0.86
C SER A 165 -24.26 13.40 2.03
N SER A 166 -25.33 12.62 2.14
CA SER A 166 -25.38 11.45 3.04
C SER A 166 -24.55 10.29 2.49
N PRO A 167 -24.16 9.31 3.32
CA PRO A 167 -23.47 8.11 2.84
C PRO A 167 -24.23 7.34 1.74
N SER A 168 -25.56 7.26 1.86
CA SER A 168 -26.40 6.62 0.84
C SER A 168 -26.45 7.39 -0.47
N GLU A 169 -26.48 8.72 -0.42
CA GLU A 169 -26.44 9.56 -1.62
C GLU A 169 -25.08 9.45 -2.31
N ALA A 170 -23.98 9.55 -1.56
CA ALA A 170 -22.64 9.38 -2.11
C ALA A 170 -22.43 8.01 -2.77
N ALA A 171 -22.93 6.94 -2.16
CA ALA A 171 -22.87 5.60 -2.76
C ALA A 171 -23.67 5.54 -4.09
N ARG A 172 -24.88 6.10 -4.11
CA ARG A 172 -25.72 6.16 -5.32
C ARG A 172 -25.08 7.00 -6.42
N ASP A 173 -24.58 8.19 -6.10
CA ASP A 173 -23.97 9.10 -7.07
C ASP A 173 -22.69 8.47 -7.67
N ALA A 174 -21.87 7.80 -6.86
CA ALA A 174 -20.70 7.07 -7.34
C ALA A 174 -21.10 5.92 -8.29
N GLU A 175 -22.14 5.15 -7.96
CA GLU A 175 -22.65 4.07 -8.82
C GLU A 175 -23.19 4.62 -10.16
N GLU A 176 -23.98 5.69 -10.12
CA GLU A 176 -24.56 6.32 -11.32
C GLU A 176 -23.46 6.81 -12.27
N GLU A 177 -22.44 7.49 -11.74
CA GLU A 177 -21.29 7.96 -12.54
C GLU A 177 -20.45 6.81 -13.09
N VAL A 178 -20.17 5.77 -12.30
CA VAL A 178 -19.44 4.58 -12.77
C VAL A 178 -20.23 3.85 -13.86
N ALA A 179 -21.56 3.72 -13.71
CA ALA A 179 -22.43 3.12 -14.73
C ALA A 179 -22.46 3.94 -16.03
N ALA A 180 -22.49 5.28 -15.92
CA ALA A 180 -22.42 6.18 -17.07
C ALA A 180 -21.07 6.04 -17.80
N LEU A 181 -19.96 5.97 -17.07
CA LEU A 181 -18.63 5.72 -17.63
C LEU A 181 -18.54 4.35 -18.32
N LYS A 182 -19.11 3.31 -17.72
CA LYS A 182 -19.14 1.99 -18.35
C LYS A 182 -19.84 2.03 -19.70
N LYS A 183 -20.95 2.75 -19.80
CA LYS A 183 -21.70 2.92 -21.04
C LYS A 183 -20.92 3.71 -22.11
N SER A 184 -20.10 4.69 -21.73
CA SER A 184 -19.32 5.47 -22.69
C SER A 184 -18.12 4.73 -23.29
N LEU A 185 -17.71 3.62 -22.67
CA LEU A 185 -16.61 2.75 -23.13
C LEU A 185 -17.07 1.65 -24.11
N GLN A 186 -18.38 1.50 -24.34
CA GLN A 186 -18.98 0.53 -25.27
C GLN A 186 -19.22 1.16 -26.65
#